data_AF-A0A1I8IPU7-F1
#
_entry.id   AF-A0A1I8IPU7-F1
#
_cell.length_a   1.000
_cell.length_b   1.000
_cell.length_c   1.000
_cell.angle_alpha   90.00
_cell.angle_beta   90.00
_cell.angle_gamma   90.00
#
_symmetry.space_group_name_H-M   'P 1'
#
loop_
_entity.id
_entity.type
_entity.pdbx_description
1 polymer ?
#
loop_
_entity_poly.entity_id
_entity_poly.type
_entity_poly.pdbx_seq_one_letter_code
_entity_poly.pdbx_strand_id
1 'polypeptide(L)'
;KLEWHIDKQTEAHIQSGLEEIDKLVDDLDLYILRFDMFGREYPKTVNMSPDSFNEQKLKLLREAIEHQTEHMLKTILGHGVDNHMLGLRVTAESVMGKLPDLFTDPVYVECNQFRLSTSQVSTTTDALICYGAVVPNGYGAAYNLHTDSIVVCISCWRDCPNPDISALRYGEALRQAFEDMHEMIQANVELAKINTVSTESKIPEENLATTKENGESDSAEKQQ
;
A
#
# COMPACT_ATOMS: atom_id res chain seq x y z
N LYS A 1 26.93 25.48 14.71
CA LYS A 1 25.80 25.35 15.66
C LYS A 1 24.75 26.35 15.21
N LEU A 2 23.50 25.92 15.03
CA LEU A 2 22.41 26.85 14.71
C LEU A 2 21.90 27.43 16.03
N GLU A 3 21.82 28.76 16.11
CA GLU A 3 21.32 29.49 17.28
C GLU A 3 19.91 29.99 16.99
N TRP A 4 19.00 29.76 17.94
CA TRP A 4 17.59 30.13 17.84
C TRP A 4 17.23 31.04 19.01
N HIS A 5 16.63 32.20 18.70
CA HIS A 5 16.06 33.09 19.71
C HIS A 5 14.57 32.78 19.86
N ILE A 6 14.17 32.34 21.04
CA ILE A 6 12.78 31.97 21.33
C ILE A 6 12.13 33.12 22.09
N ASP A 7 11.16 33.79 21.46
CA ASP A 7 10.30 34.76 22.13
C ASP A 7 9.08 34.08 22.76
N LYS A 8 8.30 34.85 23.53
CA LYS A 8 7.12 34.33 24.25
C LYS A 8 6.06 33.75 23.31
N GLN A 9 5.92 34.29 22.10
CA GLN A 9 4.95 33.80 21.14
C GLN A 9 5.39 32.43 20.59
N THR A 10 6.67 32.32 20.24
CA THR A 10 7.29 31.07 19.78
C THR A 10 7.24 30.01 20.87
N GLU A 11 7.52 30.36 22.12
CA GLU A 11 7.38 29.47 23.28
C GLU A 11 5.94 28.94 23.43
N ALA A 12 4.93 29.81 23.27
CA ALA A 12 3.53 29.40 23.30
C ALA A 12 3.17 28.46 22.13
N HIS A 13 3.67 28.72 20.92
CA HIS A 13 3.47 27.81 19.79
C HIS A 13 4.14 26.45 20.00
N ILE A 14 5.35 26.43 20.58
CA ILE A 14 6.03 25.18 20.95
C ILE A 14 5.17 24.39 21.93
N GLN A 15 4.65 25.04 22.97
CA GLN A 15 3.81 24.39 23.98
C GLN A 15 2.52 23.83 23.37
N SER A 16 1.84 24.59 22.52
CA SER A 16 0.65 24.11 21.80
C SER A 16 0.98 22.90 20.92
N GLY A 17 2.10 22.94 20.21
CA GLY A 17 2.54 21.82 19.36
C GLY A 17 2.87 20.56 20.18
N LEU A 18 3.44 20.70 21.37
CA LEU A 18 3.69 19.59 22.29
C LEU A 18 2.36 18.94 22.73
N GLU A 19 1.39 19.75 23.15
CA GLU A 19 0.07 19.26 23.56
C GLU A 19 -0.69 18.57 22.42
N GLU A 20 -0.53 19.05 21.19
CA GLU A 20 -1.10 18.41 19.99
C GLU A 20 -0.41 17.08 19.68
N ILE A 21 0.91 17.01 19.78
CA ILE A 21 1.66 15.75 19.58
C ILE A 21 1.27 14.72 20.62
N ASP A 22 1.18 15.09 21.90
CA ASP A 22 0.80 14.17 22.97
C ASP A 22 -0.59 13.58 22.71
N LYS A 23 -1.57 14.40 22.30
CA LYS A 23 -2.91 13.92 21.91
C LYS A 23 -2.86 12.93 20.74
N LEU A 24 -2.06 13.23 19.71
CA LEU A 24 -1.93 12.36 18.55
C LEU A 24 -1.27 11.02 18.91
N VAL A 25 -0.30 11.03 19.82
CA VAL A 25 0.37 9.81 20.31
C VAL A 25 -0.59 8.96 21.12
N ASP A 26 -1.37 9.57 22.00
CA ASP A 26 -2.35 8.87 22.84
C ASP A 26 -3.48 8.24 22.00
N ASP A 27 -3.92 8.93 20.95
CA ASP A 27 -5.00 8.48 20.07
C ASP A 27 -4.56 7.42 19.04
N LEU A 28 -3.27 7.30 18.74
CA LEU A 28 -2.79 6.32 17.77
C LEU A 28 -2.86 4.88 18.34
N ASP A 29 -3.61 4.01 17.66
CA ASP A 29 -3.54 2.55 17.84
C ASP A 29 -2.68 1.94 16.74
N LEU A 30 -1.59 1.26 17.13
CA LEU A 30 -0.61 0.68 16.21
C LEU A 30 -0.36 -0.78 16.57
N TYR A 31 -0.51 -1.67 15.59
CA TYR A 31 -0.21 -3.09 15.70
C TYR A 31 0.72 -3.53 14.57
N ILE A 32 1.78 -4.27 14.91
CA ILE A 32 2.72 -4.82 13.94
C ILE A 32 2.46 -6.31 13.83
N LEU A 33 1.91 -6.73 12.69
CA LEU A 33 1.80 -8.13 12.32
C LEU A 33 3.09 -8.56 11.63
N ARG A 34 3.85 -9.45 12.26
CA ARG A 34 4.85 -10.26 11.56
C ARG A 34 4.25 -11.62 11.28
N PHE A 35 4.20 -11.97 10.01
CA PHE A 35 3.69 -13.24 9.51
C PHE A 35 4.82 -13.99 8.84
N ASP A 36 5.17 -15.16 9.36
CA ASP A 36 6.39 -15.93 9.06
C ASP A 36 6.10 -17.29 8.42
N MET A 37 4.84 -17.57 8.09
CA MET A 37 4.45 -18.83 7.44
C MET A 37 4.83 -18.86 5.95
N PHE A 38 4.82 -17.69 5.29
CA PHE A 38 5.25 -17.55 3.90
C PHE A 38 5.53 -16.09 3.50
N GLY A 39 6.34 -15.90 2.46
CA GLY A 39 6.66 -14.62 1.83
C GLY A 39 6.39 -14.59 0.32
N ARG A 40 7.08 -13.72 -0.43
CA ARG A 40 6.78 -13.46 -1.87
C ARG A 40 6.97 -14.64 -2.81
N GLU A 41 7.78 -15.61 -2.43
CA GLU A 41 8.11 -16.74 -3.29
C GLU A 41 7.05 -17.85 -3.22
N TYR A 42 6.34 -17.94 -2.10
CA TYR A 42 5.42 -19.02 -1.84
C TYR A 42 4.16 -19.02 -2.75
N PRO A 43 3.51 -17.89 -3.06
CA PRO A 43 2.38 -17.86 -4.01
C PRO A 43 2.71 -18.38 -5.42
N LYS A 44 4.00 -18.56 -5.75
CA LYS A 44 4.47 -19.04 -7.06
C LYS A 44 4.75 -20.55 -7.09
N THR A 45 4.77 -21.24 -5.95
CA THR A 45 5.42 -22.55 -5.84
C THR A 45 4.51 -23.64 -5.31
N VAL A 46 3.44 -24.03 -6.03
CA VAL A 46 2.64 -25.13 -5.49
C VAL A 46 1.89 -25.94 -6.58
N ASN A 47 1.95 -27.32 -6.57
CA ASN A 47 1.19 -28.40 -7.33
C ASN A 47 0.18 -29.33 -6.47
N MET A 48 -1.04 -29.70 -6.95
CA MET A 48 -2.19 -30.69 -6.62
C MET A 48 -3.54 -30.48 -5.77
N SER A 49 -4.78 -30.86 -6.28
CA SER A 49 -6.23 -30.31 -6.25
C SER A 49 -7.41 -30.72 -5.24
N PRO A 50 -8.61 -30.02 -5.25
CA PRO A 50 -9.90 -30.32 -4.51
C PRO A 50 -11.34 -30.09 -5.14
N ASP A 51 -12.11 -31.10 -5.48
CA ASP A 51 -12.75 -30.89 -6.78
C ASP A 51 -14.19 -30.27 -6.89
N SER A 52 -14.74 -29.41 -6.00
CA SER A 52 -15.90 -28.55 -6.45
C SER A 52 -16.17 -27.25 -5.67
N PHE A 53 -16.31 -27.30 -4.35
CA PHE A 53 -16.55 -26.08 -3.55
C PHE A 53 -15.25 -25.29 -3.35
N ASN A 54 -14.16 -26.00 -3.09
CA ASN A 54 -12.82 -25.43 -3.04
C ASN A 54 -12.37 -24.97 -4.43
N GLU A 55 -12.74 -25.70 -5.49
CA GLU A 55 -12.61 -25.23 -6.88
C GLU A 55 -13.23 -23.86 -7.10
N GLN A 56 -14.48 -23.66 -6.69
CA GLN A 56 -15.18 -22.40 -6.90
C GLN A 56 -14.53 -21.26 -6.11
N LYS A 57 -14.13 -21.50 -4.86
CA LYS A 57 -13.39 -20.50 -4.06
C LYS A 57 -12.04 -20.14 -4.68
N LEU A 58 -11.29 -21.12 -5.18
CA LEU A 58 -10.01 -20.90 -5.85
C LEU A 58 -10.14 -20.21 -7.19
N LYS A 59 -11.24 -20.49 -7.91
CA LYS A 59 -11.58 -19.77 -9.13
C LYS A 59 -11.82 -18.29 -8.80
N LEU A 60 -12.66 -18.00 -7.81
CA LEU A 60 -12.95 -16.62 -7.40
C LEU A 60 -11.71 -15.90 -6.84
N LEU A 61 -10.87 -16.60 -6.06
CA LEU A 61 -9.60 -16.05 -5.58
C LEU A 61 -8.70 -15.67 -6.76
N ARG A 62 -8.60 -16.53 -7.78
CA ARG A 62 -7.82 -16.23 -8.98
C ARG A 62 -8.37 -15.07 -9.78
N GLU A 63 -9.68 -15.04 -10.04
CA GLU A 63 -10.33 -13.92 -10.71
C GLU A 63 -10.09 -12.61 -9.97
N ALA A 64 -10.10 -12.62 -8.62
CA ALA A 64 -9.77 -11.45 -7.81
C ALA A 64 -8.29 -11.04 -7.95
N ILE A 65 -7.35 -11.98 -7.90
CA ILE A 65 -5.91 -11.71 -8.08
C ILE A 65 -5.62 -11.17 -9.49
N GLU A 66 -6.23 -11.77 -10.51
CA GLU A 66 -6.11 -11.35 -11.91
C GLU A 66 -6.64 -9.93 -12.11
N HIS A 67 -7.85 -9.65 -11.60
CA HIS A 67 -8.44 -8.32 -11.68
C HIS A 67 -7.60 -7.27 -10.94
N GLN A 68 -7.10 -7.60 -9.75
CA GLN A 68 -6.22 -6.72 -8.98
C GLN A 68 -4.90 -6.45 -9.75
N THR A 69 -4.35 -7.46 -10.41
CA THR A 69 -3.14 -7.33 -11.23
C THR A 69 -3.39 -6.46 -12.45
N GLU A 70 -4.50 -6.66 -13.16
CA GLU A 70 -4.91 -5.84 -14.30
C GLU A 70 -5.12 -4.37 -13.89
N HIS A 71 -5.81 -4.14 -12.77
CA HIS A 71 -6.06 -2.79 -12.25
C HIS A 71 -4.76 -2.09 -11.83
N MET A 72 -3.85 -2.82 -11.19
CA MET A 72 -2.51 -2.34 -10.87
C MET A 72 -1.75 -1.95 -12.14
N LEU A 73 -1.71 -2.81 -13.17
CA LEU A 73 -1.04 -2.53 -14.43
C LEU A 73 -1.64 -1.29 -15.13
N LYS A 74 -2.96 -1.16 -15.17
CA LYS A 74 -3.63 0.04 -15.70
C LYS A 74 -3.19 1.29 -14.94
N THR A 75 -3.15 1.22 -13.62
CA THR A 75 -2.82 2.37 -12.77
C THR A 75 -1.36 2.80 -12.93
N ILE A 76 -0.39 1.87 -12.94
CA ILE A 76 1.02 2.21 -13.13
C ILE A 76 1.32 2.79 -14.51
N LEU A 77 0.53 2.39 -15.53
CA LEU A 77 0.63 2.92 -16.89
C LEU A 77 -0.11 4.26 -17.07
N GLY A 78 -0.64 4.84 -15.98
CA GLY A 78 -1.33 6.14 -16.01
C GLY A 78 -2.77 6.08 -16.47
N HIS A 79 -3.37 4.89 -16.56
CA HIS A 79 -4.78 4.68 -16.92
C HIS A 79 -5.70 4.54 -15.69
N GLY A 80 -5.19 4.87 -14.50
CA GLY A 80 -6.00 4.99 -13.28
C GLY A 80 -6.95 6.20 -13.30
N VAL A 81 -8.02 6.14 -12.53
CA VAL A 81 -9.11 7.14 -12.57
C VAL A 81 -8.90 8.30 -11.60
N ASP A 82 -8.31 8.05 -10.43
CA ASP A 82 -8.27 8.95 -9.29
C ASP A 82 -7.60 10.30 -9.61
N ASN A 83 -6.38 10.25 -10.16
CA ASN A 83 -5.64 11.47 -10.53
C ASN A 83 -6.33 12.26 -11.66
N HIS A 84 -6.96 11.56 -12.60
CA HIS A 84 -7.71 12.21 -13.67
C HIS A 84 -8.94 12.95 -13.08
N MET A 85 -9.70 12.27 -12.22
CA MET A 85 -10.85 12.87 -11.54
C MET A 85 -10.45 14.04 -10.64
N LEU A 86 -9.33 13.93 -9.92
CA LEU A 86 -8.75 15.03 -9.16
C LEU A 86 -8.39 16.22 -10.06
N GLY A 87 -7.70 15.98 -11.17
CA GLY A 87 -7.32 17.02 -12.12
C GLY A 87 -8.52 17.75 -12.71
N LEU A 88 -9.58 17.01 -13.08
CA LEU A 88 -10.84 17.59 -13.56
C LEU A 88 -11.52 18.44 -12.48
N ARG A 89 -11.59 17.96 -11.24
CA ARG A 89 -12.20 18.69 -10.11
C ARG A 89 -11.47 20.00 -9.86
N VAL A 90 -10.16 19.97 -9.68
CA VAL A 90 -9.34 21.17 -9.40
C VAL A 90 -9.39 22.16 -10.57
N THR A 91 -9.36 21.65 -11.82
CA THR A 91 -9.51 22.52 -12.99
C THR A 91 -10.88 23.20 -12.98
N ALA A 92 -11.95 22.44 -12.75
CA ALA A 92 -13.31 22.98 -12.66
C ALA A 92 -13.45 24.03 -11.56
N GLU A 93 -12.85 23.82 -10.38
CA GLU A 93 -12.82 24.82 -9.29
C GLU A 93 -12.16 26.13 -9.73
N SER A 94 -11.12 26.07 -10.58
CA SER A 94 -10.38 27.25 -11.00
C SER A 94 -11.01 28.03 -12.17
N VAL A 95 -11.69 27.34 -13.10
CA VAL A 95 -12.18 27.94 -14.35
C VAL A 95 -13.69 28.08 -14.40
N MET A 96 -14.43 27.39 -13.54
CA MET A 96 -15.88 27.41 -13.50
C MET A 96 -16.37 28.21 -12.29
N GLY A 97 -17.48 28.94 -12.46
CA GLY A 97 -18.14 29.61 -11.34
C GLY A 97 -18.91 28.67 -10.41
N LYS A 98 -19.12 27.41 -10.81
CA LYS A 98 -19.77 26.35 -10.02
C LYS A 98 -19.13 25.01 -10.35
N LEU A 99 -18.81 24.23 -9.32
CA LEU A 99 -18.31 22.87 -9.44
C LEU A 99 -19.38 21.95 -10.08
N PRO A 100 -19.02 21.09 -11.06
CA PRO A 100 -19.93 20.09 -11.62
C PRO A 100 -20.56 19.20 -10.56
N ASP A 101 -21.84 18.86 -10.74
CA ASP A 101 -22.62 18.12 -9.75
C ASP A 101 -21.99 16.76 -9.38
N LEU A 102 -21.28 16.13 -10.33
CA LEU A 102 -20.49 14.90 -10.13
C LEU A 102 -19.52 14.98 -8.94
N PHE A 103 -18.84 16.11 -8.74
CA PHE A 103 -17.85 16.26 -7.67
C PHE A 103 -18.47 16.69 -6.34
N THR A 104 -19.74 17.07 -6.35
CA THR A 104 -20.54 17.31 -5.13
C THR A 104 -21.42 16.11 -4.78
N ASP A 105 -21.45 15.09 -5.64
CA ASP A 105 -22.26 13.90 -5.44
C ASP A 105 -21.78 13.15 -4.18
N PRO A 106 -22.68 12.75 -3.27
CA PRO A 106 -22.32 11.98 -2.07
C PRO A 106 -21.51 10.73 -2.36
N VAL A 107 -21.73 10.08 -3.52
CA VAL A 107 -20.96 8.90 -3.94
C VAL A 107 -19.52 9.27 -4.25
N TYR A 108 -19.27 10.40 -4.92
CA TYR A 108 -17.90 10.87 -5.16
C TYR A 108 -17.20 11.16 -3.84
N VAL A 109 -17.89 11.82 -2.90
CA VAL A 109 -17.34 12.10 -1.56
C VAL A 109 -16.97 10.80 -0.84
N GLU A 110 -17.87 9.81 -0.81
CA GLU A 110 -17.60 8.51 -0.16
C GLU A 110 -16.49 7.72 -0.86
N CYS A 111 -16.42 7.74 -2.19
CA CYS A 111 -15.33 7.09 -2.94
C CYS A 111 -13.94 7.64 -2.58
N ASN A 112 -13.87 8.89 -2.09
CA ASN A 112 -12.62 9.50 -1.61
C ASN A 112 -12.41 9.33 -0.09
N GLN A 113 -13.28 8.61 0.61
CA GLN A 113 -13.10 8.21 2.01
C GLN A 113 -12.40 6.85 2.10
N PHE A 114 -11.07 6.84 1.97
CA PHE A 114 -10.26 5.62 2.01
C PHE A 114 -10.18 5.03 3.43
N ARG A 115 -11.20 4.26 3.82
CA ARG A 115 -11.25 3.55 5.12
C ARG A 115 -10.15 2.50 5.27
N LEU A 116 -9.55 2.05 4.17
CA LEU A 116 -8.34 1.23 4.19
C LEU A 116 -7.34 1.86 3.23
N SER A 117 -6.31 2.49 3.80
CA SER A 117 -5.21 3.08 3.04
C SER A 117 -3.97 2.18 3.17
N THR A 118 -3.56 1.56 2.07
CA THR A 118 -2.46 0.58 2.07
C THR A 118 -1.29 1.03 1.20
N SER A 119 -0.09 0.58 1.54
CA SER A 119 1.08 0.75 0.68
C SER A 119 2.06 -0.39 0.84
N GLN A 120 2.60 -0.84 -0.29
CA GLN A 120 3.70 -1.77 -0.31
C GLN A 120 5.02 -0.99 -0.30
N VAL A 121 5.90 -1.32 0.65
CA VAL A 121 7.26 -0.79 0.68
C VAL A 121 8.22 -1.97 0.84
N SER A 122 8.62 -2.52 -0.30
CA SER A 122 9.53 -3.67 -0.34
C SER A 122 10.97 -3.23 -0.12
N THR A 123 11.57 -3.68 0.97
CA THR A 123 12.99 -3.45 1.26
C THR A 123 13.69 -4.78 1.53
N THR A 124 15.01 -4.82 1.37
CA THR A 124 15.82 -6.00 1.73
C THR A 124 16.14 -6.06 3.22
N THR A 125 16.05 -4.92 3.91
CA THR A 125 16.25 -4.80 5.36
C THR A 125 14.94 -5.07 6.09
N ASP A 126 15.04 -5.51 7.34
CA ASP A 126 13.91 -5.67 8.24
C ASP A 126 13.38 -4.31 8.74
N ALA A 127 13.01 -3.44 7.81
CA ALA A 127 12.49 -2.11 8.07
C ALA A 127 10.99 -2.17 8.33
N LEU A 128 10.57 -1.49 9.39
CA LEU A 128 9.17 -1.19 9.67
C LEU A 128 8.80 0.12 8.99
N ILE A 129 7.82 0.08 8.12
CA ILE A 129 7.21 1.28 7.53
C ILE A 129 5.80 1.37 8.08
N CYS A 130 5.39 2.55 8.54
CA CYS A 130 4.05 2.79 9.08
C CYS A 130 3.60 4.23 8.84
N TYR A 131 2.29 4.43 8.82
CA TYR A 131 1.63 5.73 8.79
C TYR A 131 0.23 5.57 9.41
N GLY A 132 -0.35 6.67 9.91
CA GLY A 132 -1.70 6.70 10.49
C GLY A 132 -2.81 6.54 9.44
N ALA A 133 -4.03 6.21 9.88
CA ALA A 133 -5.18 6.18 8.98
C ALA A 133 -5.49 7.57 8.40
N VAL A 134 -5.88 7.62 7.11
CA VAL A 134 -6.14 8.88 6.40
C VAL A 134 -7.55 9.46 6.62
N VAL A 135 -8.40 8.71 7.31
CA VAL A 135 -9.73 9.13 7.75
C VAL A 135 -9.97 8.67 9.20
N PRO A 136 -10.78 9.38 10.01
CA PRO A 136 -11.01 9.02 11.41
C PRO A 136 -11.60 7.61 11.63
N ASN A 137 -12.34 7.08 10.65
CA ASN A 137 -12.99 5.77 10.71
C ASN A 137 -12.32 4.72 9.80
N GLY A 138 -11.00 4.78 9.67
CA GLY A 138 -10.24 3.92 8.78
C GLY A 138 -8.99 3.31 9.40
N TYR A 139 -8.24 2.62 8.56
CA TYR A 139 -6.98 1.98 8.85
C TYR A 139 -5.88 2.46 7.91
N GLY A 140 -4.67 2.62 8.44
CA GLY A 140 -3.43 2.60 7.65
C GLY A 140 -2.81 1.21 7.71
N ALA A 141 -2.42 0.63 6.56
CA ALA A 141 -1.78 -0.69 6.53
C ALA A 141 -0.60 -0.70 5.54
N ALA A 142 0.59 -0.40 6.05
CA ALA A 142 1.82 -0.47 5.29
C ALA A 142 2.43 -1.88 5.41
N TYR A 143 2.95 -2.43 4.32
CA TYR A 143 3.54 -3.77 4.36
C TYR A 143 4.87 -3.89 3.62
N ASN A 144 5.79 -4.63 4.23
CA ASN A 144 7.08 -5.01 3.68
C ASN A 144 7.09 -6.52 3.44
N LEU A 145 7.41 -6.91 2.22
CA LEU A 145 7.40 -8.29 1.79
C LEU A 145 8.83 -8.82 1.74
N HIS A 146 9.12 -9.86 2.50
CA HIS A 146 10.39 -10.59 2.44
C HIS A 146 10.23 -11.91 1.68
N THR A 147 11.32 -12.65 1.56
CA THR A 147 11.34 -13.96 0.91
C THR A 147 10.46 -14.96 1.65
N ASP A 148 10.56 -14.97 2.98
CA ASP A 148 9.97 -15.94 3.91
C ASP A 148 8.97 -15.33 4.89
N SER A 149 8.81 -14.00 4.90
CA SER A 149 7.91 -13.32 5.82
C SER A 149 7.23 -12.10 5.21
N ILE A 150 6.15 -11.67 5.85
CA ILE A 150 5.41 -10.45 5.56
C ILE A 150 5.32 -9.67 6.86
N VAL A 151 5.72 -8.40 6.81
CA VAL A 151 5.54 -7.47 7.93
C VAL A 151 4.46 -6.47 7.53
N VAL A 152 3.44 -6.31 8.35
CA VAL A 152 2.36 -5.35 8.16
C VAL A 152 2.25 -4.47 9.40
N CYS A 153 2.40 -3.15 9.22
CA CYS A 153 2.14 -2.16 10.26
C CYS A 153 0.72 -1.61 10.05
N ILE A 154 -0.16 -1.89 11.00
CA ILE A 154 -1.56 -1.53 10.97
C ILE A 154 -1.81 -0.43 11.98
N SER A 155 -2.43 0.66 11.56
CA SER A 155 -2.79 1.78 12.41
C SER A 155 -4.27 2.13 12.31
N CYS A 156 -4.84 2.67 13.39
CA CYS A 156 -6.13 3.35 13.41
C CYS A 156 -6.17 4.38 14.56
N TRP A 157 -7.27 5.11 14.67
CA TRP A 157 -7.50 6.12 15.71
C TRP A 157 -8.40 5.56 16.81
N ARG A 158 -8.01 5.69 18.09
CA ARG A 158 -8.76 5.18 19.24
C ARG A 158 -10.06 5.93 19.47
N ASP A 159 -10.07 7.23 19.19
CA ASP A 159 -11.23 8.11 19.28
C ASP A 159 -12.22 7.90 18.13
N CYS A 160 -12.04 6.85 17.32
CA CYS A 160 -13.03 6.45 16.33
C CYS A 160 -14.38 6.14 16.99
N PRO A 161 -15.50 6.72 16.51
CA PRO A 161 -16.83 6.42 17.04
C PRO A 161 -17.27 4.95 16.87
N ASN A 162 -16.61 4.20 15.99
CA ASN A 162 -16.89 2.79 15.77
C ASN A 162 -15.99 1.92 16.68
N PRO A 163 -16.53 1.29 17.74
CA PRO A 163 -15.74 0.51 18.69
C PRO A 163 -15.20 -0.80 18.09
N ASP A 164 -15.64 -1.19 16.89
CA ASP A 164 -15.08 -2.34 16.17
C ASP A 164 -13.76 -2.04 15.48
N ILE A 165 -13.34 -0.76 15.39
CA ILE A 165 -12.05 -0.39 14.83
C ILE A 165 -10.94 -0.64 15.86
N SER A 166 -10.02 -1.55 15.53
CA SER A 166 -8.87 -1.89 16.36
C SER A 166 -7.76 -2.46 15.50
N ALA A 167 -6.54 -1.94 15.67
CA ALA A 167 -5.38 -2.39 14.91
C ALA A 167 -5.06 -3.86 15.21
N LEU A 168 -5.24 -4.29 16.47
CA LEU A 168 -5.09 -5.69 16.88
C LEU A 168 -6.11 -6.61 16.19
N ARG A 169 -7.42 -6.28 16.28
CA ARG A 169 -8.47 -7.11 15.67
C ARG A 169 -8.30 -7.22 14.16
N TYR A 170 -7.92 -6.13 13.50
CA TYR A 170 -7.59 -6.14 12.08
C TYR A 170 -6.39 -7.05 11.79
N GLY A 171 -5.32 -6.95 12.60
CA GLY A 171 -4.14 -7.80 12.46
C GLY A 171 -4.41 -9.29 12.66
N GLU A 172 -5.27 -9.65 13.62
CA GLU A 172 -5.72 -11.03 13.83
C GLU A 172 -6.56 -11.55 12.66
N ALA A 173 -7.50 -10.74 12.17
CA ALA A 173 -8.31 -11.09 11.00
C ALA A 173 -7.44 -11.24 9.73
N LEU A 174 -6.44 -10.38 9.55
CA LEU A 174 -5.51 -10.46 8.43
C LEU A 174 -4.64 -11.72 8.50
N ARG A 175 -4.14 -12.07 9.69
CA ARG A 175 -3.42 -13.32 9.91
C ARG A 175 -4.29 -14.52 9.54
N GLN A 176 -5.52 -14.57 10.05
CA GLN A 176 -6.45 -15.67 9.74
C GLN A 176 -6.72 -15.75 8.23
N ALA A 177 -6.92 -14.62 7.55
CA ALA A 177 -7.11 -14.60 6.10
C ALA A 177 -5.90 -15.16 5.34
N PHE A 178 -4.67 -14.86 5.78
CA PHE A 178 -3.46 -15.44 5.19
C PHE A 178 -3.38 -16.95 5.41
N GLU A 179 -3.69 -17.43 6.61
CA GLU A 179 -3.73 -18.86 6.93
C GLU A 179 -4.80 -19.59 6.11
N ASP A 180 -6.02 -19.05 6.04
CA ASP A 180 -7.13 -19.63 5.27
C ASP A 180 -6.80 -19.72 3.78
N MET A 181 -6.24 -18.65 3.20
CA MET A 181 -5.81 -18.65 1.80
C MET A 181 -4.66 -19.65 1.56
N HIS A 182 -3.74 -19.77 2.51
CA HIS A 182 -2.62 -20.71 2.43
C HIS A 182 -3.09 -22.16 2.46
N GLU A 183 -3.91 -22.52 3.46
CA GLU A 183 -4.51 -23.85 3.56
C GLU A 183 -5.34 -24.17 2.32
N MET A 184 -6.12 -23.20 1.86
CA MET A 184 -6.90 -23.35 0.63
C MET A 184 -6.02 -23.47 -0.60
N ILE A 185 -4.83 -22.88 -0.68
CA ILE A 185 -3.94 -23.16 -1.81
C ILE A 185 -3.33 -24.56 -1.63
N GLN A 186 -2.79 -24.87 -0.45
CA GLN A 186 -2.09 -26.11 -0.09
C GLN A 186 -2.87 -27.40 -0.27
N ALA A 187 -4.18 -27.37 -0.01
CA ALA A 187 -5.00 -28.56 -0.19
C ALA A 187 -5.30 -28.85 -1.67
N ASN A 188 -5.01 -27.89 -2.57
CA ASN A 188 -5.84 -27.67 -3.76
C ASN A 188 -5.09 -27.20 -5.01
N VAL A 189 -3.86 -27.55 -5.03
CA VAL A 189 -2.81 -26.85 -5.65
C VAL A 189 -2.73 -27.03 -7.20
N GLU A 190 -3.19 -28.15 -7.77
CA GLU A 190 -3.16 -28.38 -9.25
C GLU A 190 -4.13 -27.42 -9.87
N LEU A 191 -5.29 -27.31 -9.20
CA LEU A 191 -6.27 -26.35 -9.58
C LEU A 191 -5.69 -24.96 -9.42
N ALA A 192 -4.99 -24.62 -8.33
CA ALA A 192 -4.33 -23.32 -8.20
C ALA A 192 -3.32 -23.00 -9.34
N LYS A 193 -2.69 -24.02 -9.95
CA LYS A 193 -1.74 -23.88 -11.06
C LYS A 193 -2.34 -23.66 -12.44
N ILE A 194 -3.62 -23.95 -12.64
CA ILE A 194 -4.26 -23.76 -13.94
C ILE A 194 -4.22 -22.27 -14.28
N ASN A 195 -3.42 -21.94 -15.29
CA ASN A 195 -3.26 -20.60 -15.82
C ASN A 195 -4.28 -20.43 -16.95
N THR A 196 -5.32 -19.63 -16.73
CA THR A 196 -6.45 -19.53 -17.67
C THR A 196 -6.23 -18.58 -18.84
N VAL A 197 -5.14 -17.80 -18.90
CA VAL A 197 -4.95 -16.78 -19.96
C VAL A 197 -3.49 -16.61 -20.41
N SER A 198 -3.32 -16.44 -21.72
CA SER A 198 -2.10 -16.08 -22.44
C SER A 198 -1.61 -14.66 -22.07
N THR A 199 -0.45 -14.56 -21.42
CA THR A 199 0.19 -13.27 -21.10
C THR A 199 0.78 -12.61 -22.35
N GLU A 200 0.03 -11.72 -23.01
CA GLU A 200 0.56 -10.81 -24.05
C GLU A 200 0.96 -9.41 -23.51
N SER A 201 0.80 -9.15 -22.21
CA SER A 201 1.12 -7.84 -21.64
C SER A 201 2.22 -7.95 -20.59
N LYS A 202 3.49 -7.98 -21.05
CA LYS A 202 4.65 -7.78 -20.17
C LYS A 202 4.88 -6.28 -19.96
N ILE A 203 5.17 -5.90 -18.72
CA ILE A 203 5.66 -4.57 -18.35
C ILE A 203 7.00 -4.37 -19.10
N PRO A 204 7.22 -3.23 -19.80
CA PRO A 204 8.54 -2.91 -20.33
C PRO A 204 9.53 -2.77 -19.16
N GLU A 205 10.59 -3.57 -19.16
CA GLU A 205 11.68 -3.40 -18.19
C GLU A 205 12.33 -2.02 -18.42
N GLU A 206 12.19 -1.11 -17.46
CA GLU A 206 13.06 0.06 -17.39
C GLU A 206 14.47 -0.43 -17.10
N ASN A 207 15.38 -0.21 -18.05
CA ASN A 207 16.81 -0.35 -17.85
C ASN A 207 17.23 0.56 -16.68
N LEU A 208 17.39 -0.03 -15.48
CA LEU A 208 18.25 0.54 -14.47
C LEU A 208 19.66 0.61 -15.07
N ALA A 209 20.01 1.79 -15.57
CA ALA A 209 21.35 2.10 -16.03
C ALA A 209 22.30 1.89 -14.85
N THR A 210 22.96 0.73 -14.83
CA THR A 210 24.21 0.55 -14.11
C THR A 210 25.24 1.45 -14.78
N THR A 211 25.44 2.65 -14.25
CA THR A 211 26.66 3.42 -14.46
C THR A 211 27.80 2.61 -13.85
N LYS A 212 28.40 1.73 -14.66
CA LYS A 212 29.73 1.21 -14.39
C LYS A 212 30.69 2.38 -14.56
N GLU A 213 31.27 2.84 -13.46
CA GLU A 213 32.49 3.62 -13.47
C GLU A 213 33.58 2.78 -14.15
N ASN A 214 33.77 3.00 -15.45
CA ASN A 214 35.01 2.61 -16.11
C ASN A 214 36.00 3.74 -15.84
N GLY A 215 36.95 3.46 -14.95
CA GLY A 215 38.19 4.22 -14.88
C GLY A 215 38.94 4.06 -16.20
N GLU A 216 39.13 5.16 -16.91
CA GLU A 216 40.18 5.29 -17.90
C GLU A 216 41.11 6.43 -17.47
N SER A 217 42.36 6.05 -17.33
CA SER A 217 43.52 6.87 -17.02
C SER A 217 43.75 7.91 -18.10
N ASP A 218 43.66 9.19 -17.72
CA ASP A 218 43.99 10.30 -18.59
C ASP A 218 45.52 10.49 -18.60
N SER A 219 46.19 9.89 -19.60
CA SER A 219 47.58 10.19 -19.94
C SER A 219 47.60 11.27 -21.03
N ALA A 220 48.09 12.45 -20.64
CA ALA A 220 48.35 13.58 -21.49
C ALA A 220 49.41 13.28 -22.57
N GLU A 221 49.17 13.73 -23.82
CA GLU A 221 50.19 14.20 -24.79
C GLU A 221 49.49 14.88 -26.00
N LYS A 222 49.57 16.23 -26.08
CA LYS A 222 50.44 17.04 -26.98
C LYS A 222 49.93 17.28 -28.42
N GLN A 223 49.68 18.57 -28.67
CA GLN A 223 50.07 19.37 -29.85
C GLN A 223 49.48 19.03 -31.23
N GLN A 224 48.56 19.87 -31.71
CA GLN A 224 48.86 20.93 -32.69
C GLN A 224 47.76 21.98 -32.73
#